data_AF-A0A2T6KFW7-F1
#
_entry.id   AF-A0A2T6KFW7-F1
#
_cell.length_a   1.000
_cell.length_b   1.000
_cell.length_c   1.000
_cell.angle_alpha   90.00
_cell.angle_beta   90.00
_cell.angle_gamma   90.00
#
_symmetry.space_group_name_H-M   'P 1'
#
loop_
_entity.id
_entity.type
_entity.pdbx_description
1 polymer ?
#
loop_
_entity_poly.entity_id
_entity_poly.type
_entity_poly.pdbx_seq_one_letter_code
_entity_poly.pdbx_strand_id
1 'polypeptide(L)'
;MHEIYTRADPHFTGRATVPVLWDEKLGVMVNIESADILRMFDTTFEHIVPSDYRLYPQAQRTEINALNAGIYDMLDNGVYKYGFAGTQEAYDEAVEGVFSTLAMLEDRLEGDCLFGDLLTETDIRIFVTLIRFDAAYHGLFKTNRRQIAAYPRLSALMTRIYHLPGIAETANMDHITRGYHSIKALAP
;
A
#
# COMPACT_ATOMS: atom_id res chain seq x y z
N MET A 1 -11.08 14.26 11.05
CA MET A 1 -11.17 13.84 9.63
C MET A 1 -12.41 14.37 8.93
N HIS A 2 -13.64 14.05 9.37
CA HIS A 2 -14.84 14.54 8.68
C HIS A 2 -14.89 16.07 8.56
N GLU A 3 -14.47 16.81 9.59
CA GLU A 3 -14.41 18.28 9.59
C GLU A 3 -13.56 18.87 8.46
N ILE A 4 -12.46 18.21 8.07
CA ILE A 4 -11.59 18.68 6.98
C ILE A 4 -12.31 18.54 5.63
N TYR A 5 -13.03 17.43 5.44
CA TYR A 5 -13.85 17.21 4.24
C TYR A 5 -15.03 18.19 4.19
N THR A 6 -15.73 18.41 5.31
CA THR A 6 -16.81 19.39 5.40
C THR A 6 -16.32 20.82 5.16
N ARG A 7 -15.09 21.15 5.58
CA ARG A 7 -14.47 22.45 5.31
C ARG A 7 -14.13 22.63 3.83
N ALA A 8 -13.69 21.57 3.14
CA ALA A 8 -13.42 21.60 1.71
C ALA A 8 -14.71 21.73 0.88
N ASP A 9 -15.74 20.97 1.26
CA ASP A 9 -17.05 20.96 0.63
C ASP A 9 -18.14 20.65 1.69
N PRO A 10 -18.97 21.64 2.07
CA PRO A 10 -20.06 21.45 3.03
C PRO A 10 -21.11 20.42 2.61
N HIS A 11 -21.16 20.06 1.33
CA HIS A 11 -22.10 19.11 0.76
C HIS A 11 -21.47 17.73 0.46
N PHE A 12 -20.24 17.48 0.90
CA PHE A 12 -19.57 16.19 0.69
C PHE A 12 -20.36 15.02 1.29
N THR A 13 -20.69 14.03 0.47
CA THR A 13 -21.45 12.82 0.86
C THR A 13 -20.63 11.54 0.76
N GLY A 14 -19.34 11.63 0.44
CA GLY A 14 -18.45 10.48 0.29
C GLY A 14 -17.86 9.97 1.62
N ARG A 15 -16.94 9.02 1.52
CA ARG A 15 -16.16 8.55 2.67
C ARG A 15 -14.99 9.50 2.92
N ALA A 16 -14.82 9.94 4.16
CA ALA A 16 -13.61 10.65 4.57
C ALA A 16 -12.46 9.63 4.72
N THR A 17 -11.43 9.75 3.89
CA THR A 17 -10.30 8.83 3.84
C THR A 17 -9.00 9.53 4.27
N VAL A 18 -7.96 8.72 4.46
CA VAL A 18 -6.57 9.18 4.55
C VAL A 18 -5.77 8.48 3.44
N PRO A 19 -4.69 9.09 2.92
CA PRO A 19 -4.14 10.40 3.29
C PRO A 19 -4.94 11.60 2.73
N VAL A 20 -4.66 12.80 3.24
CA VAL A 20 -5.18 14.07 2.71
C VAL A 20 -4.00 15.04 2.55
N LEU A 21 -3.82 15.58 1.35
CA LEU A 21 -2.95 16.72 1.08
C LEU A 21 -3.78 18.00 1.13
N TRP A 22 -3.44 18.90 2.05
CA TRP A 22 -4.20 20.11 2.37
C TRP A 22 -3.35 21.36 2.16
N ASP A 23 -3.94 22.39 1.55
CA ASP A 23 -3.33 23.71 1.45
C ASP A 23 -3.74 24.56 2.67
N GLU A 24 -2.80 24.80 3.58
CA GLU A 24 -3.05 25.61 4.77
C GLU A 24 -3.27 27.10 4.47
N LYS A 25 -2.72 27.62 3.37
CA LYS A 25 -2.84 29.04 3.00
C LYS A 25 -4.21 29.33 2.41
N LEU A 26 -4.66 28.48 1.49
CA LEU A 26 -5.96 28.63 0.83
C LEU A 26 -7.09 27.94 1.59
N GLY A 27 -6.78 27.03 2.51
CA GLY A 27 -7.76 26.27 3.27
C GLY A 27 -8.57 25.33 2.38
N VAL A 28 -7.93 24.69 1.40
CA VAL A 28 -8.58 23.80 0.43
C VAL A 28 -7.90 22.43 0.39
N MET A 29 -8.67 21.43 -0.04
CA MET A 29 -8.17 20.08 -0.27
C MET A 29 -7.46 20.02 -1.62
N VAL A 30 -6.18 19.61 -1.62
CA VAL A 30 -5.36 19.52 -2.84
C VAL A 30 -5.53 18.16 -3.50
N ASN A 31 -5.35 17.08 -2.72
CA ASN A 31 -5.47 15.71 -3.22
C ASN A 31 -5.76 14.74 -2.07
N ILE A 32 -6.45 13.64 -2.38
CA ILE A 32 -6.73 12.53 -1.45
C ILE A 32 -6.29 11.16 -2.01
N GLU A 33 -5.86 11.11 -3.27
CA GLU A 33 -5.39 9.89 -3.90
C GLU A 33 -3.92 9.67 -3.56
N SER A 34 -3.66 8.64 -2.76
CA SER A 34 -2.32 8.31 -2.24
C SER A 34 -1.27 8.10 -3.33
N ALA A 35 -1.65 7.46 -4.45
CA ALA A 35 -0.73 7.20 -5.56
C ALA A 35 -0.32 8.51 -6.27
N ASP A 36 -1.26 9.43 -6.43
CA ASP A 36 -0.97 10.74 -7.02
C ASP A 36 -0.14 11.60 -6.08
N ILE A 37 -0.44 11.60 -4.78
CA ILE A 37 0.36 12.32 -3.77
C ILE A 37 1.81 11.82 -3.75
N LEU A 38 2.02 10.50 -3.81
CA LEU A 38 3.36 9.90 -3.90
C LEU A 38 4.13 10.44 -5.11
N ARG A 39 3.49 10.49 -6.28
CA ARG A 39 4.09 11.01 -7.53
C ARG A 39 4.33 12.51 -7.49
N MET A 40 3.45 13.28 -6.83
CA MET A 40 3.68 14.69 -6.58
C MET A 40 4.96 14.87 -5.76
N PHE A 41 5.14 14.09 -4.69
CA PHE A 41 6.32 14.19 -3.82
C PHE A 41 7.61 13.68 -4.48
N ASP A 42 7.53 12.78 -5.45
CA ASP A 42 8.70 12.30 -6.20
C ASP A 42 9.46 13.49 -6.83
N THR A 43 8.78 14.37 -7.57
CA THR A 43 9.48 15.40 -8.39
C THR A 43 9.14 16.85 -8.06
N THR A 44 7.97 17.16 -7.48
CA THR A 44 7.48 18.55 -7.38
C THR A 44 8.40 19.45 -6.54
N PHE A 45 9.04 18.90 -5.51
CA PHE A 45 9.85 19.66 -4.55
C PHE A 45 11.36 19.53 -4.78
N GLU A 46 11.80 18.89 -5.87
CA GLU A 46 13.22 18.63 -6.17
C GLU A 46 14.06 19.92 -6.27
N HIS A 47 13.42 21.02 -6.70
CA HIS A 47 14.04 22.34 -6.75
C HIS A 47 14.31 22.98 -5.37
N ILE A 48 13.71 22.44 -4.30
CA ILE A 48 13.90 22.89 -2.92
C ILE A 48 14.85 21.93 -2.18
N VAL A 49 14.59 20.63 -2.29
CA VAL A 49 15.40 19.56 -1.69
C VAL A 49 15.64 18.49 -2.75
N PRO A 50 16.85 18.41 -3.32
CA PRO A 50 17.20 17.37 -4.28
C PRO A 50 17.04 15.97 -3.67
N SER A 51 16.65 15.00 -4.50
CA SER A 51 16.47 13.61 -4.10
C SER A 51 17.28 12.70 -5.02
N ASP A 52 18.04 11.79 -4.43
CA ASP A 52 18.72 10.71 -5.17
C ASP A 52 17.76 9.58 -5.57
N TYR A 53 16.54 9.57 -5.01
CA TYR A 53 15.49 8.63 -5.39
C TYR A 53 14.66 9.15 -6.55
N ARG A 54 14.36 8.24 -7.47
CA ARG A 54 13.40 8.46 -8.55
C ARG A 54 12.43 7.29 -8.63
N LEU A 55 11.29 7.43 -7.93
CA LEU A 55 10.35 6.33 -7.73
C LEU A 55 9.48 6.06 -8.96
N TYR A 56 9.31 7.04 -9.86
CA TYR A 56 8.49 6.91 -11.06
C TYR A 56 9.24 7.33 -12.35
N PRO A 57 10.36 6.64 -12.69
CA PRO A 57 11.24 7.03 -13.79
C PRO A 57 10.55 6.86 -15.15
N GLN A 58 10.77 7.82 -16.05
CA GLN A 58 10.05 7.91 -17.33
C GLN A 58 10.14 6.63 -18.17
N ALA A 59 11.31 5.98 -18.21
CA ALA A 59 11.55 4.79 -19.01
C ALA A 59 10.70 3.57 -18.59
N GLN A 60 10.28 3.49 -17.33
CA GLN A 60 9.58 2.31 -16.78
C GLN A 60 8.09 2.56 -16.49
N ARG A 61 7.57 3.78 -16.73
CA ARG A 61 6.21 4.17 -16.32
C ARG A 61 5.12 3.23 -16.83
N THR A 62 5.21 2.80 -18.09
CA THR A 62 4.22 1.90 -18.68
C THR A 62 4.15 0.57 -17.93
N GLU A 63 5.31 -0.01 -17.61
CA GLU A 63 5.38 -1.28 -16.90
C GLU A 63 4.98 -1.13 -15.43
N ILE A 64 5.43 -0.05 -14.78
CA ILE A 64 5.02 0.31 -13.40
C ILE A 64 3.50 0.41 -13.31
N ASN A 65 2.86 1.14 -14.23
CA ASN A 65 1.41 1.31 -14.22
C ASN A 65 0.68 -0.02 -14.42
N ALA A 66 1.14 -0.85 -15.37
CA ALA A 66 0.53 -2.14 -15.66
C ALA A 66 0.62 -3.08 -14.44
N LEU A 67 1.79 -3.15 -13.82
CA LEU A 67 2.01 -3.99 -12.63
C LEU A 67 1.23 -3.47 -11.42
N ASN A 68 1.26 -2.15 -11.18
CA ASN A 68 0.55 -1.52 -10.06
C ASN A 68 -0.96 -1.69 -10.15
N ALA A 69 -1.55 -1.71 -11.35
CA ALA A 69 -2.97 -1.96 -11.53
C ALA A 69 -3.35 -3.38 -11.06
N GLY A 70 -2.56 -4.39 -11.44
CA GLY A 70 -2.77 -5.78 -11.02
C GLY A 70 -2.56 -5.97 -9.51
N ILE A 71 -1.47 -5.40 -8.96
CA ILE A 71 -1.19 -5.43 -7.52
C ILE A 71 -2.34 -4.79 -6.73
N TYR A 72 -2.83 -3.64 -7.17
CA TYR A 72 -3.89 -2.95 -6.45
C TYR A 72 -5.16 -3.80 -6.40
N ASP A 73 -5.60 -4.35 -7.53
CA ASP A 73 -6.86 -5.08 -7.59
C ASP A 73 -6.82 -6.43 -6.86
N MET A 74 -5.70 -7.14 -7.00
CA MET A 74 -5.56 -8.54 -6.58
C MET A 74 -4.86 -8.72 -5.23
N LEU A 75 -4.04 -7.75 -4.78
CA LEU A 75 -3.31 -7.82 -3.52
C LEU A 75 -3.76 -6.72 -2.55
N ASP A 76 -3.55 -5.45 -2.88
CA ASP A 76 -3.79 -4.35 -1.93
C ASP A 76 -5.28 -4.25 -1.55
N ASN A 77 -6.18 -4.29 -2.54
CA ASN A 77 -7.62 -4.36 -2.33
C ASN A 77 -8.09 -5.81 -2.15
N GLY A 78 -7.35 -6.78 -2.69
CA GLY A 78 -7.65 -8.21 -2.59
C GLY A 78 -7.78 -8.69 -1.15
N VAL A 79 -6.85 -8.29 -0.27
CA VAL A 79 -6.91 -8.63 1.16
C VAL A 79 -8.15 -8.06 1.87
N TYR A 80 -8.68 -6.92 1.42
CA TYR A 80 -9.92 -6.34 1.97
C TYR A 80 -11.18 -7.00 1.40
N LYS A 81 -11.24 -7.22 0.07
CA LYS A 81 -12.33 -7.99 -0.57
C LYS A 81 -12.53 -9.31 0.15
N TYR A 82 -11.41 -9.91 0.53
CA TYR A 82 -11.33 -11.13 1.29
C TYR A 82 -11.80 -11.00 2.74
N GLY A 83 -11.24 -10.06 3.52
CA GLY A 83 -11.60 -9.89 4.94
C GLY A 83 -13.08 -9.57 5.17
N PHE A 84 -13.75 -9.00 4.16
CA PHE A 84 -15.16 -8.65 4.20
C PHE A 84 -16.05 -9.54 3.30
N ALA A 85 -15.54 -10.66 2.80
CA ALA A 85 -16.32 -11.55 1.94
C ALA A 85 -17.52 -12.15 2.72
N GLY A 86 -18.72 -12.03 2.13
CA GLY A 86 -19.95 -12.56 2.72
C GLY A 86 -20.27 -14.01 2.34
N THR A 87 -19.56 -14.59 1.38
CA THR A 87 -19.77 -15.97 0.87
C THR A 87 -18.45 -16.71 0.70
N GLN A 88 -18.51 -18.05 0.68
CA GLN A 88 -17.32 -18.91 0.54
C GLN A 88 -16.72 -18.80 -0.87
N GLU A 89 -17.53 -18.65 -1.91
CA GLU A 89 -17.05 -18.56 -3.29
C GLU A 89 -16.26 -17.27 -3.52
N ALA A 90 -16.76 -16.14 -3.02
CA ALA A 90 -16.06 -14.86 -3.09
C ALA A 90 -14.77 -14.88 -2.25
N TYR A 91 -14.77 -15.61 -1.14
CA TYR A 91 -13.58 -15.88 -0.35
C TYR A 91 -12.56 -16.67 -1.18
N ASP A 92 -12.94 -17.78 -1.81
CA ASP A 92 -12.00 -18.67 -2.50
C ASP A 92 -11.35 -17.98 -3.71
N GLU A 93 -12.12 -17.20 -4.47
CA GLU A 93 -11.62 -16.41 -5.59
C GLU A 93 -10.63 -15.33 -5.14
N ALA A 94 -10.98 -14.57 -4.10
CA ALA A 94 -10.12 -13.49 -3.60
C ALA A 94 -8.80 -14.03 -3.03
N VAL A 95 -8.83 -15.16 -2.31
CA VAL A 95 -7.61 -15.78 -1.77
C VAL A 95 -6.71 -16.27 -2.88
N GLU A 96 -7.25 -16.91 -3.91
CA GLU A 96 -6.46 -17.34 -5.06
C GLU A 96 -5.77 -16.15 -5.74
N GLY A 97 -6.50 -15.04 -5.90
CA GLY A 97 -5.95 -13.80 -6.45
C GLY A 97 -4.77 -13.24 -5.65
N VAL A 98 -4.90 -13.19 -4.32
CA VAL A 98 -3.83 -12.70 -3.43
C VAL A 98 -2.58 -13.57 -3.53
N PHE A 99 -2.74 -14.90 -3.38
CA PHE A 99 -1.59 -15.80 -3.33
C PHE A 99 -0.92 -16.02 -4.69
N SER A 100 -1.68 -16.00 -5.80
CA SER A 100 -1.11 -16.00 -7.15
C SER A 100 -0.32 -14.71 -7.42
N THR A 101 -0.81 -13.56 -6.95
CA THR A 101 -0.08 -12.28 -7.06
C THR A 101 1.20 -12.31 -6.24
N LEU A 102 1.16 -12.79 -4.98
CA LEU A 102 2.36 -12.94 -4.16
C LEU A 102 3.38 -13.89 -4.79
N ALA A 103 2.95 -15.01 -5.37
CA ALA A 103 3.83 -15.93 -6.07
C ALA A 103 4.49 -15.28 -7.30
N MET A 104 3.70 -14.54 -8.11
CA MET A 104 4.22 -13.81 -9.27
C MET A 104 5.23 -12.72 -8.86
N LEU A 105 4.96 -11.97 -7.80
CA LEU A 105 5.89 -10.93 -7.30
C LEU A 105 7.17 -11.54 -6.72
N GLU A 106 7.04 -12.64 -5.98
CA GLU A 106 8.19 -13.43 -5.53
C GLU A 106 9.03 -13.83 -6.74
N ASP A 107 8.44 -14.43 -7.78
CA ASP A 107 9.14 -14.85 -8.99
C ASP A 107 9.79 -13.71 -9.77
N ARG A 108 9.12 -12.56 -9.85
CA ARG A 108 9.62 -11.36 -10.52
C ARG A 108 10.85 -10.75 -9.83
N LEU A 109 11.02 -10.95 -8.52
CA LEU A 109 12.17 -10.43 -7.79
C LEU A 109 13.44 -11.23 -8.15
N GLU A 110 14.08 -10.86 -9.25
CA GLU A 110 15.38 -11.40 -9.64
C GLU A 110 16.54 -10.56 -9.11
N GLY A 111 16.30 -9.27 -8.85
CA GLY A 111 17.27 -8.32 -8.27
C GLY A 111 16.83 -7.79 -6.90
N ASP A 112 17.32 -6.61 -6.57
CA ASP A 112 17.07 -6.00 -5.25
C ASP A 112 15.65 -5.42 -5.11
N CYS A 113 14.97 -5.10 -6.22
CA CYS A 113 13.64 -4.50 -6.34
C CYS A 113 12.84 -5.13 -7.51
N LEU A 114 11.54 -4.80 -7.64
CA LEU A 114 10.64 -5.35 -8.66
C LEU A 114 10.94 -4.94 -10.10
N PHE A 115 11.78 -3.91 -10.29
CA PHE A 115 12.21 -3.39 -11.58
C PHE A 115 13.74 -3.42 -11.73
N GLY A 116 14.37 -4.45 -11.16
CA GLY A 116 15.83 -4.63 -11.15
C GLY A 116 16.43 -4.06 -9.86
N ASP A 117 17.44 -3.22 -9.99
CA ASP A 117 18.15 -2.67 -8.82
C ASP A 117 17.63 -1.28 -8.39
N LEU A 118 16.63 -0.75 -9.10
CA LEU A 118 16.05 0.57 -8.83
C LEU A 118 14.80 0.43 -7.96
N LEU A 119 14.80 1.14 -6.84
CA LEU A 119 13.62 1.29 -5.99
C LEU A 119 12.57 2.17 -6.71
N THR A 120 11.36 1.65 -6.86
CA THR A 120 10.24 2.33 -7.52
C THR A 120 9.06 2.53 -6.59
N GLU A 121 8.05 3.30 -7.04
CA GLU A 121 6.78 3.44 -6.32
C GLU A 121 6.08 2.09 -6.11
N THR A 122 6.30 1.12 -7.00
CA THR A 122 5.73 -0.24 -6.87
C THR A 122 6.24 -0.91 -5.61
N ASP A 123 7.55 -0.85 -5.36
CA ASP A 123 8.18 -1.45 -4.19
C ASP A 123 7.67 -0.82 -2.89
N ILE A 124 7.52 0.51 -2.86
CA ILE A 124 6.96 1.24 -1.72
C ILE A 124 5.50 0.86 -1.47
N ARG A 125 4.70 0.74 -2.53
CA ARG A 125 3.28 0.36 -2.42
C ARG A 125 3.13 -1.05 -1.86
N ILE A 126 3.88 -2.02 -2.38
CA ILE A 126 3.80 -3.38 -1.85
C ILE A 126 4.35 -3.49 -0.43
N PHE A 127 5.40 -2.73 -0.08
CA PHE A 127 5.94 -2.72 1.28
C PHE A 127 4.86 -2.42 2.34
N VAL A 128 3.99 -1.45 2.07
CA VAL A 128 2.89 -1.06 2.96
C VAL A 128 1.93 -2.24 3.19
N THR A 129 1.69 -3.06 2.17
CA THR A 129 0.87 -4.27 2.27
C THR A 129 1.61 -5.40 2.98
N LEU A 130 2.86 -5.69 2.59
CA LEU A 130 3.68 -6.78 3.14
C LEU A 130 3.89 -6.63 4.65
N ILE A 131 4.26 -5.43 5.12
CA ILE A 131 4.55 -5.18 6.54
C ILE A 131 3.32 -5.38 7.45
N ARG A 132 2.11 -5.31 6.89
CA ARG A 132 0.84 -5.53 7.60
C ARG A 132 0.33 -6.96 7.45
N PHE A 133 0.88 -7.72 6.51
CA PHE A 133 0.30 -8.99 6.10
C PHE A 133 0.32 -10.01 7.24
N ASP A 134 1.49 -10.32 7.77
CA ASP A 134 1.61 -11.33 8.83
C ASP A 134 1.03 -10.83 10.16
N ALA A 135 1.13 -9.52 10.42
CA ALA A 135 0.67 -8.90 11.66
C ALA A 135 -0.86 -8.74 11.76
N ALA A 136 -1.55 -8.58 10.63
CA ALA A 136 -2.99 -8.31 10.60
C ALA A 136 -3.73 -9.18 9.58
N TYR A 137 -3.38 -9.14 8.30
CA TYR A 137 -4.18 -9.77 7.23
C TYR A 137 -4.24 -11.30 7.36
N HIS A 138 -3.11 -11.93 7.66
CA HIS A 138 -2.99 -13.37 7.82
C HIS A 138 -3.95 -13.90 8.90
N GLY A 139 -3.99 -13.25 10.06
CA GLY A 139 -4.87 -13.64 11.16
C GLY A 139 -6.30 -13.13 11.00
N LEU A 140 -6.46 -11.80 10.98
CA LEU A 140 -7.75 -11.14 11.11
C LEU A 140 -8.63 -11.31 9.87
N PHE A 141 -8.06 -11.07 8.69
CA PHE A 141 -8.80 -11.32 7.47
C PHE A 141 -8.92 -12.82 7.21
N LYS A 142 -8.01 -13.63 7.78
CA LYS A 142 -7.80 -15.08 7.62
C LYS A 142 -6.94 -15.46 6.40
N THR A 143 -6.17 -14.54 5.81
CA THR A 143 -5.41 -14.76 4.55
C THR A 143 -4.20 -15.66 4.82
N ASN A 144 -4.46 -16.92 5.13
CA ASN A 144 -3.57 -17.73 5.97
C ASN A 144 -3.05 -19.00 5.28
N ARG A 145 -3.04 -19.05 3.94
CA ARG A 145 -2.38 -20.14 3.22
C ARG A 145 -0.86 -20.13 3.43
N ARG A 146 -0.26 -18.95 3.56
CA ARG A 146 1.18 -18.75 3.77
C ARG A 146 1.45 -17.34 4.32
N GLN A 147 2.45 -17.21 5.19
CA GLN A 147 2.97 -15.93 5.69
C GLN A 147 3.99 -15.32 4.73
N ILE A 148 4.17 -13.99 4.76
CA ILE A 148 5.23 -13.29 4.01
C ILE A 148 6.60 -13.81 4.39
N ALA A 149 6.82 -14.15 5.67
CA ALA A 149 8.06 -14.77 6.14
C ALA A 149 8.48 -16.05 5.38
N ALA A 150 7.55 -16.73 4.70
CA ALA A 150 7.82 -17.91 3.88
C ALA A 150 8.09 -17.61 2.39
N TYR A 151 8.10 -16.33 2.00
CA TYR A 151 8.51 -15.83 0.69
C TYR A 151 9.87 -15.14 0.84
N PRO A 152 10.99 -15.81 0.54
CA PRO A 152 12.31 -15.32 0.88
C PRO A 152 12.67 -14.00 0.16
N ARG A 153 12.28 -13.82 -1.11
CA ARG A 153 12.62 -12.59 -1.85
C ARG A 153 11.72 -11.43 -1.44
N LEU A 154 10.42 -11.66 -1.25
CA LEU A 154 9.51 -10.64 -0.72
C LEU A 154 9.89 -10.22 0.72
N SER A 155 10.29 -11.17 1.56
CA SER A 155 10.80 -10.87 2.90
C SER A 155 12.07 -10.03 2.83
N ALA A 156 13.01 -10.39 1.96
CA ALA A 156 14.24 -9.62 1.76
C ALA A 156 13.96 -8.19 1.27
N LEU A 157 13.05 -8.03 0.30
CA LEU A 157 12.62 -6.71 -0.18
C LEU A 157 12.00 -5.88 0.95
N MET A 158 11.06 -6.47 1.70
CA MET A 158 10.41 -5.80 2.82
C MET A 158 11.42 -5.34 3.88
N THR A 159 12.36 -6.20 4.26
CA THR A 159 13.43 -5.86 5.22
C THR A 159 14.34 -4.76 4.68
N ARG A 160 14.70 -4.81 3.40
CA ARG A 160 15.54 -3.78 2.76
C ARG A 160 14.88 -2.40 2.82
N ILE A 161 13.60 -2.32 2.45
CA ILE A 161 12.83 -1.07 2.49
C ILE A 161 12.67 -0.58 3.94
N TYR A 162 12.37 -1.49 4.88
CA TYR A 162 12.23 -1.15 6.30
C TYR A 162 13.49 -0.49 6.88
N HIS A 163 14.67 -0.90 6.41
CA HIS A 163 15.96 -0.38 6.86
C HIS A 163 16.45 0.86 6.10
N LEU A 164 15.69 1.38 5.13
CA LEU A 164 15.98 2.69 4.56
C LEU A 164 15.84 3.78 5.65
N PRO A 165 16.68 4.83 5.62
CA PRO A 165 16.63 5.92 6.60
C PRO A 165 15.20 6.50 6.74
N GLY A 166 14.71 6.56 7.98
CA GLY A 166 13.39 7.12 8.30
C GLY A 166 12.19 6.19 8.10
N ILE A 167 12.31 5.06 7.37
CA ILE A 167 11.16 4.19 7.10
C ILE A 167 10.66 3.46 8.35
N ALA A 168 11.57 2.94 9.19
CA ALA A 168 11.20 2.23 10.41
C ALA A 168 10.31 3.07 11.35
N GLU A 169 10.53 4.39 11.40
CA GLU A 169 9.75 5.33 12.21
C GLU A 169 8.31 5.51 11.71
N THR A 170 8.06 5.22 10.42
CA THR A 170 6.72 5.28 9.82
C THR A 170 5.88 4.01 10.08
N ALA A 171 6.53 2.92 10.52
CA ALA A 171 5.93 1.60 10.65
C ALA A 171 5.60 1.28 12.12
N ASN A 172 4.55 1.90 12.66
CA ASN A 172 4.09 1.64 14.03
C ASN A 172 3.19 0.38 14.10
N MET A 173 3.78 -0.75 14.52
CA MET A 173 3.07 -2.04 14.61
C MET A 173 1.90 -2.03 15.60
N ASP A 174 2.01 -1.27 16.69
CA ASP A 174 0.95 -1.11 17.67
C ASP A 174 -0.28 -0.41 17.07
N HIS A 175 -0.07 0.63 16.28
CA HIS A 175 -1.15 1.32 15.57
C HIS A 175 -1.76 0.44 14.48
N ILE A 176 -0.93 -0.31 13.74
CA ILE A 176 -1.39 -1.24 12.71
C ILE A 176 -2.30 -2.30 13.33
N THR A 177 -1.78 -3.03 14.33
CA THR A 177 -2.50 -4.15 14.94
C THR A 177 -3.77 -3.67 15.65
N ARG A 178 -3.69 -2.65 16.51
CA ARG A 178 -4.87 -2.09 17.18
C ARG A 178 -5.87 -1.53 16.19
N GLY A 179 -5.42 -0.87 15.13
CA GLY A 179 -6.28 -0.32 14.08
C GLY A 179 -7.16 -1.40 13.47
N TYR A 180 -6.56 -2.48 12.99
CA TYR A 180 -7.30 -3.60 12.39
C TYR A 180 -8.17 -4.37 13.39
N HIS A 181 -7.62 -4.73 14.56
CA HIS A 181 -8.36 -5.50 15.57
C HIS A 181 -9.47 -4.71 16.26
N SER A 182 -9.48 -3.37 16.16
CA SER A 182 -10.59 -2.55 16.67
C SER A 182 -11.83 -2.56 15.75
N ILE A 183 -11.71 -3.10 14.54
CA ILE A 183 -12.82 -3.17 13.59
C ILE A 183 -13.77 -4.30 14.02
N LYS A 184 -14.87 -3.93 14.66
CA LYS A 184 -15.88 -4.87 15.19
C LYS A 184 -16.42 -5.88 14.17
N ALA A 185 -16.50 -5.49 12.89
CA ALA A 185 -16.98 -6.38 11.84
C ALA A 185 -16.01 -7.55 11.55
N LEU A 186 -14.75 -7.42 11.95
CA LEU A 186 -13.69 -8.39 11.68
C LEU A 186 -13.23 -9.13 12.95
N ALA A 187 -13.34 -8.48 14.12
CA ALA A 187 -13.05 -9.05 15.44
C ALA A 187 -14.31 -8.96 16.33
N PRO A 188 -15.31 -9.86 16.12
CA PRO A 188 -16.53 -9.90 16.94
C PRO A 188 -16.29 -10.42 18.37
#